data_AF-A0A5Q0LHJ6-F1
#
_entry.id   AF-A0A5Q0LHJ6-F1
#
_cell.length_a   1.000
_cell.length_b   1.000
_cell.length_c   1.000
_cell.angle_alpha   90.00
_cell.angle_beta   90.00
_cell.angle_gamma   90.00
#
_symmetry.space_group_name_H-M   'P 1'
#
loop_
_entity.id
_entity.type
_entity.pdbx_description
1 polymer ?
#
loop_
_entity_poly.entity_id
_entity_poly.type
_entity_poly.pdbx_seq_one_letter_code
_entity_poly.pdbx_strand_id
1 'polypeptide(L)'
;MPSQAVPSPSTGTSRAVAPDRSVTRTYRLHLLYGRRAGWEPAAVRTTPVHVLAAGDHFVLPSLIAEAVRASLGEHPCSVRELKLGWPLEPFGPVAEVEEASDAEEDLIDGLADADVLVTQMGPVTERVLASSPRLRLVVVCRGGPVNVNRDAARAHGVRVCFAPGRNAAATAEFTVGLLLAVLRRIPRAHDLLARQESWDGAAYYTYERAGLELEDLPVGLVGYGAVGSRVARVLGAFGARVLVYDPYVRGEVRGLRVGSLDELLRRSRVVSLHARLTTETRGLLGARELGLLPPGAVLVNVARGPLVDEGALCEALRSGRLSAAALDTYEREPVPPGSPLFGLAASGRLVMTPHLGGASRAVAEKAARIAAAEVGRWTRGEPLAHCLDRGP
;
A
#
# COMPACT_ATOMS: atom_id res chain seq x y z
N MET A 1 38.77 -54.62 -21.82
CA MET A 1 38.26 -55.40 -22.97
C MET A 1 37.39 -56.53 -22.43
N PRO A 2 36.11 -56.68 -22.83
CA PRO A 2 35.28 -55.78 -23.64
C PRO A 2 34.33 -54.95 -22.74
N SER A 3 34.29 -53.62 -22.81
CA SER A 3 33.66 -52.82 -23.87
C SER A 3 32.15 -53.10 -24.00
N GLN A 4 31.34 -52.45 -23.17
CA GLN A 4 29.95 -52.17 -23.54
C GLN A 4 29.87 -50.76 -24.13
N ALA A 5 29.41 -50.73 -25.37
CA ALA A 5 29.41 -49.59 -26.25
C ALA A 5 28.35 -48.56 -25.83
N VAL A 6 28.79 -47.31 -25.82
CA VAL A 6 27.94 -46.12 -25.85
C VAL A 6 27.31 -46.03 -27.24
N PRO A 7 25.98 -45.90 -27.40
CA PRO A 7 25.40 -45.54 -28.68
C PRO A 7 25.60 -44.04 -28.92
N SER A 8 26.26 -43.70 -30.03
CA SER A 8 26.32 -42.35 -30.59
C SER A 8 24.92 -41.86 -31.01
N PRO A 9 24.67 -40.55 -30.97
CA PRO A 9 23.34 -39.99 -31.19
C PRO A 9 23.00 -40.02 -32.69
N SER A 10 21.88 -40.65 -33.03
CA SER A 10 21.29 -40.55 -34.36
C SER A 10 20.83 -39.12 -34.63
N THR A 11 21.34 -38.57 -35.73
CA THR A 11 20.95 -37.31 -36.36
C THR A 11 19.52 -37.39 -36.89
N GLY A 12 18.55 -37.22 -35.99
CA GLY A 12 17.17 -36.90 -36.33
C GLY A 12 17.01 -35.38 -36.40
N THR A 13 16.81 -34.85 -37.60
CA THR A 13 16.45 -33.45 -37.86
C THR A 13 15.11 -33.11 -37.19
N SER A 14 15.16 -32.73 -35.92
CA SER A 14 14.06 -32.07 -35.24
C SER A 14 13.88 -30.69 -35.88
N ARG A 15 12.86 -30.57 -36.72
CA ARG A 15 12.33 -29.28 -37.17
C ARG A 15 12.12 -28.43 -35.93
N ALA A 16 12.86 -27.32 -35.84
CA ALA A 16 12.61 -26.28 -34.86
C ALA A 16 11.14 -25.86 -34.99
N VAL A 17 10.31 -26.31 -34.05
CA VAL A 17 8.95 -25.81 -33.89
C VAL A 17 9.12 -24.38 -33.37
N ALA A 18 8.85 -23.42 -34.24
CA ALA A 18 8.82 -22.01 -33.89
C ALA A 18 7.93 -21.81 -32.65
N PRO A 19 8.33 -21.00 -31.67
CA PRO A 19 7.50 -20.76 -30.50
C PRO A 19 6.19 -20.12 -30.97
N ASP A 20 5.09 -20.80 -30.68
CA ASP A 20 3.74 -20.33 -30.92
C ASP A 20 3.57 -18.94 -30.26
N ARG A 21 3.34 -17.93 -31.10
CA ARG A 21 3.18 -16.52 -30.73
C ARG A 21 1.79 -16.23 -30.11
N SER A 22 1.17 -17.20 -29.44
CA SER A 22 -0.18 -17.06 -28.89
C SER A 22 -0.23 -16.81 -27.38
N VAL A 23 0.90 -16.84 -26.65
CA VAL A 23 0.92 -16.61 -25.19
C VAL A 23 1.59 -15.28 -24.85
N THR A 24 0.89 -14.18 -25.15
CA THR A 24 1.14 -12.88 -24.49
C THR A 24 -0.21 -12.26 -24.15
N ARG A 25 -0.98 -12.95 -23.31
CA ARG A 25 -2.15 -12.35 -22.67
C ARG A 25 -1.66 -11.47 -21.52
N THR A 26 -1.18 -10.28 -21.87
CA THR A 26 -0.97 -9.19 -20.92
C THR A 26 -2.27 -9.00 -20.16
N TYR A 27 -2.25 -9.22 -18.85
CA TYR A 27 -3.32 -8.82 -17.95
C TYR A 27 -3.42 -7.29 -17.98
N ARG A 28 -4.09 -6.75 -18.99
CA ARG A 28 -4.67 -5.41 -18.95
C ARG A 28 -5.81 -5.49 -17.95
N LEU A 29 -5.48 -5.25 -16.68
CA LEU A 29 -6.46 -4.86 -15.68
C LEU A 29 -7.03 -3.52 -16.18
N HIS A 30 -8.03 -3.58 -17.05
CA HIS A 30 -8.86 -2.44 -17.35
C HIS A 30 -9.50 -2.06 -16.01
N LEU A 31 -9.02 -0.96 -15.45
CA LEU A 31 -9.78 -0.21 -14.46
C LEU A 31 -11.19 -0.03 -15.04
N LEU A 32 -12.15 -0.64 -14.37
CA LEU A 32 -13.59 -0.42 -14.57
C LEU A 32 -13.89 1.06 -14.27
N TYR A 33 -13.64 1.93 -15.25
CA TYR A 33 -14.19 3.27 -15.31
C TYR A 33 -14.80 3.42 -16.70
N GLY A 34 -16.12 3.24 -16.75
CA GLY A 34 -16.91 3.35 -17.97
C GLY A 34 -16.71 4.70 -18.65
N ARG A 35 -16.64 4.68 -19.98
CA ARG A 35 -16.84 5.88 -20.80
C ARG A 35 -18.19 6.49 -20.41
N ARG A 36 -18.21 7.75 -19.98
CA ARG A 36 -19.48 8.49 -19.80
C ARG A 36 -19.85 9.18 -21.10
N ALA A 37 -21.13 9.06 -21.44
CA ALA A 37 -21.82 9.95 -22.36
C ALA A 37 -22.09 11.29 -21.66
N GLY A 38 -21.91 12.41 -22.37
CA GLY A 38 -22.31 13.75 -21.91
C GLY A 38 -21.22 14.64 -21.29
N TRP A 39 -19.93 14.30 -21.43
CA TRP A 39 -18.86 15.22 -21.03
C TRP A 39 -18.50 16.16 -22.19
N GLU A 40 -18.62 17.47 -21.98
CA GLU A 40 -18.08 18.48 -22.89
C GLU A 40 -16.64 18.87 -22.47
N PRO A 41 -15.69 18.94 -23.42
CA PRO A 41 -14.33 19.36 -23.11
C PRO A 41 -14.30 20.77 -22.52
N ALA A 42 -13.60 20.94 -21.40
CA ALA A 42 -13.22 22.28 -20.97
C ALA A 42 -12.21 22.85 -21.98
N ALA A 43 -12.20 24.17 -22.16
CA ALA A 43 -11.24 24.81 -23.05
C ALA A 43 -9.80 24.45 -22.63
N VAL A 44 -8.99 24.07 -23.61
CA VAL A 44 -7.55 23.83 -23.43
C VAL A 44 -6.93 25.13 -22.92
N ARG A 45 -6.15 25.03 -21.84
CA ARG A 45 -5.44 26.20 -21.32
C ARG A 45 -4.33 26.57 -22.30
N THR A 46 -4.25 27.85 -22.64
CA THR A 46 -3.21 28.41 -23.52
C THR A 46 -2.23 29.29 -22.76
N THR A 47 -2.58 29.69 -21.53
CA THR A 47 -1.73 30.45 -20.62
C THR A 47 -0.73 29.54 -19.90
N PRO A 48 0.48 30.01 -19.57
CA PRO A 48 1.43 29.25 -18.77
C PRO A 48 0.81 28.70 -17.47
N VAL A 49 1.16 27.47 -17.11
CA VAL A 49 0.72 26.84 -15.86
C VAL A 49 1.81 26.94 -14.82
N HIS A 50 1.49 27.51 -13.66
CA HIS A 50 2.39 27.66 -12.53
C HIS A 50 2.12 26.56 -11.50
N VAL A 51 3.12 25.73 -11.22
CA VAL A 51 3.00 24.56 -10.34
C VAL A 51 3.93 24.70 -9.14
N LEU A 52 3.40 24.52 -7.93
CA LEU A 52 4.18 24.24 -6.74
C LEU A 52 4.30 22.73 -6.55
N ALA A 53 5.52 22.21 -6.68
CA ALA A 53 5.90 20.83 -6.36
C ALA A 53 6.36 20.75 -4.90
N ALA A 54 5.40 20.61 -3.98
CA ALA A 54 5.65 20.51 -2.54
C ALA A 54 5.86 19.04 -2.11
N GLY A 55 7.05 18.53 -2.41
CA GLY A 55 7.48 17.18 -2.05
C GLY A 55 8.14 17.10 -0.68
N ASP A 56 8.67 15.93 -0.34
CA ASP A 56 9.36 15.65 0.93
C ASP A 56 10.58 14.73 0.70
N HIS A 57 11.12 14.07 1.73
CA HIS A 57 12.28 13.18 1.57
C HIS A 57 11.94 11.81 0.94
N PHE A 58 10.67 11.50 0.71
CA PHE A 58 10.23 10.29 0.03
C PHE A 58 9.73 10.57 -1.38
N VAL A 59 8.72 11.42 -1.53
CA VAL A 59 8.27 11.92 -2.83
C VAL A 59 8.96 13.25 -3.06
N LEU A 60 10.16 13.18 -3.61
CA LEU A 60 11.03 14.35 -3.79
C LEU A 60 10.35 15.44 -4.63
N PRO A 61 10.55 16.73 -4.31
CA PRO A 61 10.07 17.84 -5.13
C PRO A 61 10.54 17.72 -6.59
N SER A 62 11.79 17.30 -6.79
CA SER A 62 12.37 17.08 -8.12
C SER A 62 11.69 15.95 -8.91
N LEU A 63 11.29 14.86 -8.26
CA LEU A 63 10.52 13.78 -8.91
C LEU A 63 9.15 14.27 -9.38
N ILE A 64 8.49 15.09 -8.55
CA ILE A 64 7.22 15.72 -8.91
C ILE A 64 7.43 16.66 -10.10
N ALA A 65 8.43 17.54 -10.02
CA ALA A 65 8.69 18.54 -11.03
C ALA A 65 9.06 17.92 -12.38
N GLU A 66 9.91 16.90 -12.39
CA GLU A 66 10.25 16.14 -13.61
C GLU A 66 9.01 15.48 -14.21
N ALA A 67 8.20 14.79 -13.39
CA ALA A 67 6.99 14.13 -13.87
C ALA A 67 5.97 15.14 -14.44
N VAL A 68 5.80 16.30 -13.79
CA VAL A 68 4.91 17.37 -14.26
C VAL A 68 5.39 17.92 -15.60
N ARG A 69 6.67 18.29 -15.73
CA ARG A 69 7.24 18.77 -17.01
C ARG A 69 7.05 17.73 -18.12
N ALA A 70 7.34 16.46 -17.83
CA ALA A 70 7.14 15.37 -18.78
C ALA A 70 5.65 15.21 -19.19
N SER A 71 4.71 15.39 -18.26
CA SER A 71 3.27 15.29 -18.56
C SER A 71 2.71 16.50 -19.32
N LEU A 72 3.34 17.67 -19.22
CA LEU A 72 2.94 18.90 -19.91
C LEU A 72 3.57 19.02 -21.30
N GLY A 73 4.69 18.35 -21.55
CA GLY A 73 5.38 18.37 -22.85
C GLY A 73 5.85 19.79 -23.18
N GLU A 74 5.44 20.30 -24.34
CA GLU A 74 5.79 21.66 -24.81
C GLU A 74 4.89 22.76 -24.23
N HIS A 75 3.86 22.41 -23.44
CA HIS A 75 2.99 23.42 -22.85
C HIS A 75 3.79 24.33 -21.91
N PRO A 76 3.74 25.66 -22.06
CA PRO A 76 4.45 26.59 -21.18
C PRO A 76 4.11 26.35 -19.71
N CYS A 77 5.12 26.16 -18.87
CA CYS A 77 4.94 25.99 -17.44
C CYS A 77 6.14 26.49 -16.63
N SER A 78 5.88 26.87 -15.38
CA SER A 78 6.93 27.05 -14.37
C SER A 78 6.67 26.11 -13.21
N VAL A 79 7.69 25.41 -12.74
CA VAL A 79 7.58 24.54 -11.58
C VAL A 79 8.53 25.02 -10.50
N ARG A 80 7.99 25.43 -9.35
CA ARG A 80 8.73 25.74 -8.13
C ARG A 80 8.76 24.51 -7.25
N GLU A 81 9.92 24.23 -6.65
CA GLU A 81 10.09 23.11 -5.72
C GLU A 81 10.06 23.61 -4.28
N LEU A 82 9.33 22.91 -3.42
CA LEU A 82 9.31 23.10 -1.97
C LEU A 82 9.54 21.74 -1.31
N LYS A 83 10.51 21.66 -0.40
CA LYS A 83 10.86 20.42 0.30
C LYS A 83 10.39 20.47 1.75
N LEU A 84 9.49 19.57 2.10
CA LEU A 84 8.97 19.36 3.46
C LEU A 84 9.81 18.32 4.22
N GLY A 85 9.74 18.33 5.55
CA GLY A 85 10.63 17.54 6.44
C GLY A 85 10.32 16.04 6.56
N TRP A 86 9.16 15.54 6.11
CA TRP A 86 8.82 14.13 6.26
C TRP A 86 9.75 13.18 5.47
N PRO A 87 10.14 11.98 5.98
CA PRO A 87 9.82 11.38 7.28
C PRO A 87 10.85 11.69 8.38
N LEU A 88 11.78 12.63 8.17
CA LEU A 88 12.76 13.02 9.19
C LEU A 88 12.09 13.84 10.30
N GLU A 89 11.09 14.62 9.93
CA GLU A 89 10.17 15.29 10.84
C GLU A 89 8.81 14.55 10.85
N PRO A 90 8.23 14.31 12.04
CA PRO A 90 6.94 13.63 12.14
C PRO A 90 5.83 14.51 11.57
N PHE A 91 4.82 13.86 10.98
CA PHE A 91 3.56 14.52 10.62
C PHE A 91 2.57 14.46 11.77
N GLY A 92 1.55 15.30 11.71
CA GLY A 92 0.47 15.32 12.69
C GLY A 92 -0.77 16.04 12.18
N PRO A 93 -1.73 16.32 13.06
CA PRO A 93 -2.80 17.25 12.76
C PRO A 93 -2.24 18.67 12.62
N VAL A 94 -2.70 19.40 11.60
CA VAL A 94 -2.39 20.82 11.37
C VAL A 94 -3.71 21.53 11.13
N ALA A 95 -4.10 22.41 12.05
CA ALA A 95 -5.42 23.02 12.10
C ALA A 95 -6.53 21.95 11.95
N GLU A 96 -7.28 21.95 10.85
CA GLU A 96 -8.39 21.03 10.58
C GLU A 96 -8.05 19.85 9.65
N VAL A 97 -6.79 19.70 9.24
CA VAL A 97 -6.34 18.57 8.40
C VAL A 97 -5.48 17.59 9.19
N GLU A 98 -5.49 16.33 8.74
CA GLU A 98 -4.80 15.22 9.40
C GLU A 98 -3.60 14.75 8.58
N GLU A 99 -2.62 14.14 9.25
CA GLU A 99 -1.41 13.59 8.63
C GLU A 99 -0.68 14.57 7.70
N ALA A 100 -0.38 15.78 8.19
CA ALA A 100 0.29 16.83 7.44
C ALA A 100 1.60 17.28 8.13
N SER A 101 2.49 17.89 7.33
CA SER A 101 3.67 18.62 7.82
C SER A 101 3.25 20.00 8.32
N ASP A 102 3.85 20.49 9.41
CA ASP A 102 3.62 21.84 9.93
C ASP A 102 4.29 22.89 9.03
N ALA A 103 3.63 23.25 7.93
CA ALA A 103 4.22 24.01 6.83
C ALA A 103 3.20 24.93 6.13
N GLU A 104 2.19 25.45 6.85
CA GLU A 104 1.18 26.33 6.25
C GLU A 104 1.80 27.58 5.63
N GLU A 105 2.74 28.25 6.33
CA GLU A 105 3.39 29.47 5.82
C GLU A 105 4.22 29.19 4.56
N ASP A 106 5.04 28.13 4.57
CA ASP A 106 5.85 27.74 3.41
C ASP A 106 4.97 27.42 2.18
N LEU A 107 3.81 26.79 2.41
CA LEU A 107 2.83 26.53 1.35
C LEU A 107 2.22 27.84 0.84
N ILE A 108 1.82 28.76 1.72
CA ILE A 108 1.23 30.05 1.32
C ILE A 108 2.22 30.85 0.47
N ASP A 109 3.47 30.97 0.91
CA ASP A 109 4.52 31.68 0.18
C ASP A 109 4.83 31.01 -1.18
N GLY A 110 4.84 29.68 -1.21
CA GLY A 110 5.03 28.90 -2.43
C GLY A 110 3.86 29.00 -3.42
N LEU A 111 2.65 29.26 -2.94
CA LEU A 111 1.41 29.27 -3.72
C LEU A 111 0.99 30.66 -4.23
N ALA A 112 1.67 31.73 -3.82
CA ALA A 112 1.32 33.11 -4.16
C ALA A 112 1.01 33.34 -5.66
N ASP A 113 1.74 32.69 -6.56
CA ASP A 113 1.58 32.76 -8.01
C ASP A 113 1.20 31.42 -8.68
N ALA A 114 0.91 30.37 -7.89
CA ALA A 114 0.66 29.03 -8.41
C ALA A 114 -0.82 28.78 -8.79
N ASP A 115 -1.03 28.07 -9.89
CA ASP A 115 -2.35 27.58 -10.29
C ASP A 115 -2.60 26.14 -9.78
N VAL A 116 -1.53 25.39 -9.53
CA VAL A 116 -1.55 23.98 -9.16
C VAL A 116 -0.61 23.70 -7.98
N LEU A 117 -1.11 22.97 -6.99
CA LEU A 117 -0.32 22.34 -5.95
C LEU A 117 -0.21 20.84 -6.23
N VAL A 118 1.01 20.31 -6.27
CA VAL A 118 1.25 18.86 -6.17
C VAL A 118 2.01 18.60 -4.88
N THR A 119 1.40 17.86 -3.94
CA THR A 119 1.98 17.69 -2.61
C THR A 119 1.91 16.27 -2.06
N GLN A 120 2.87 15.90 -1.23
CA GLN A 120 2.83 14.67 -0.43
C GLN A 120 2.15 14.97 0.92
N MET A 121 2.82 15.71 1.80
CA MET A 121 2.41 15.98 3.19
C MET A 121 1.97 17.41 3.46
N GLY A 122 1.94 18.30 2.46
CA GLY A 122 1.61 19.70 2.69
C GLY A 122 0.19 19.88 3.25
N PRO A 123 0.00 20.75 4.26
CA PRO A 123 -1.31 20.99 4.87
C PRO A 123 -2.17 21.88 3.96
N VAL A 124 -3.24 21.34 3.38
CA VAL A 124 -4.17 22.13 2.56
C VAL A 124 -5.39 22.50 3.41
N THR A 125 -5.18 23.46 4.30
CA THR A 125 -6.17 24.02 5.21
C THR A 125 -6.99 25.13 4.53
N GLU A 126 -8.08 25.56 5.17
CA GLU A 126 -8.86 26.74 4.82
C GLU A 126 -7.97 27.98 4.73
N ARG A 127 -7.02 28.13 5.67
CA ARG A 127 -6.08 29.25 5.66
C ARG A 127 -5.21 29.25 4.40
N VAL A 128 -4.64 28.10 4.05
CA VAL A 128 -3.82 27.96 2.84
C VAL A 128 -4.65 28.23 1.58
N LEU A 129 -5.88 27.72 1.52
CA LEU A 129 -6.79 27.92 0.39
C LEU A 129 -7.21 29.39 0.24
N ALA A 130 -7.63 30.05 1.32
CA ALA A 130 -8.04 31.45 1.34
C ALA A 130 -6.88 32.40 0.95
N SER A 131 -5.65 32.03 1.29
CA SER A 131 -4.44 32.80 0.96
C SER A 131 -3.95 32.55 -0.47
N SER A 132 -4.55 31.60 -1.19
CA SER A 132 -4.11 31.15 -2.53
C SER A 132 -5.19 31.34 -3.60
N PRO A 133 -5.62 32.59 -3.91
CA PRO A 133 -6.77 32.86 -4.79
C PRO A 133 -6.58 32.42 -6.25
N ARG A 134 -5.35 32.09 -6.66
CA ARG A 134 -5.03 31.54 -7.99
C ARG A 134 -5.09 30.03 -8.07
N LEU A 135 -5.07 29.32 -6.94
CA LEU A 135 -5.06 27.87 -6.91
C LEU A 135 -6.36 27.32 -7.51
N ARG A 136 -6.24 26.31 -8.37
CA ARG A 136 -7.38 25.67 -9.05
C ARG A 136 -7.34 24.15 -9.00
N LEU A 137 -6.17 23.58 -8.71
CA LEU A 137 -5.97 22.14 -8.61
C LEU A 137 -4.99 21.81 -7.48
N VAL A 138 -5.38 20.88 -6.62
CA VAL A 138 -4.51 20.22 -5.66
C VAL A 138 -4.43 18.75 -6.07
N VAL A 139 -3.22 18.21 -6.19
CA VAL A 139 -3.00 16.79 -6.44
C VAL A 139 -2.14 16.22 -5.33
N VAL A 140 -2.72 15.35 -4.50
CA VAL A 140 -1.93 14.68 -3.45
C VAL A 140 -1.25 13.42 -3.98
N CYS A 141 0.03 13.27 -3.66
CA CYS A 141 0.85 12.09 -3.93
C CYS A 141 0.49 10.92 -2.99
N ARG A 142 -0.75 10.82 -2.51
CA ARG A 142 -1.22 9.87 -1.50
C ARG A 142 -2.42 9.07 -2.01
N GLY A 143 -2.65 7.89 -1.43
CA GLY A 143 -3.80 7.05 -1.78
C GLY A 143 -5.16 7.66 -1.38
N GLY A 144 -5.15 8.62 -0.44
CA GLY A 144 -6.28 9.46 -0.09
C GLY A 144 -5.79 10.83 0.43
N PRO A 145 -6.54 11.91 0.19
CA PRO A 145 -6.20 13.29 0.57
C PRO A 145 -6.68 13.62 1.99
N VAL A 146 -6.10 12.99 2.99
CA VAL A 146 -6.43 13.27 4.41
C VAL A 146 -5.87 14.61 4.90
N ASN A 147 -4.81 15.08 4.25
CA ASN A 147 -4.15 16.36 4.50
C ASN A 147 -4.81 17.54 3.76
N VAL A 148 -6.08 17.39 3.36
CA VAL A 148 -6.82 18.40 2.59
C VAL A 148 -8.19 18.64 3.21
N ASN A 149 -8.49 19.90 3.53
CA ASN A 149 -9.84 20.32 3.87
C ASN A 149 -10.70 20.32 2.60
N ARG A 150 -11.52 19.29 2.45
CA ARG A 150 -12.32 19.03 1.25
C ARG A 150 -13.44 20.05 1.07
N ASP A 151 -14.07 20.45 2.17
CA ASP A 151 -15.20 21.38 2.13
C ASP A 151 -14.72 22.80 1.81
N ALA A 152 -13.59 23.21 2.39
CA ALA A 152 -12.89 24.43 2.02
C ALA A 152 -12.45 24.42 0.54
N ALA A 153 -11.81 23.33 0.09
CA ALA A 153 -11.36 23.24 -1.31
C ALA A 153 -12.54 23.42 -2.28
N ARG A 154 -13.69 22.82 -1.97
CA ARG A 154 -14.93 23.01 -2.74
C ARG A 154 -15.43 24.46 -2.68
N ALA A 155 -15.47 25.09 -1.51
CA ALA A 155 -15.91 26.47 -1.34
C ALA A 155 -15.04 27.47 -2.14
N HIS A 156 -13.74 27.20 -2.24
CA HIS A 156 -12.77 27.98 -3.01
C HIS A 156 -12.67 27.57 -4.49
N GLY A 157 -13.49 26.62 -4.96
CA GLY A 157 -13.49 26.17 -6.36
C GLY A 157 -12.23 25.39 -6.79
N VAL A 158 -11.51 24.81 -5.83
CA VAL A 158 -10.29 24.04 -6.03
C VAL A 158 -10.62 22.56 -6.19
N ARG A 159 -10.19 21.98 -7.32
CA ARG A 159 -10.34 20.53 -7.56
C ARG A 159 -9.27 19.76 -6.79
N VAL A 160 -9.64 18.64 -6.17
CA VAL A 160 -8.71 17.80 -5.40
C VAL A 160 -8.58 16.41 -6.01
N CYS A 161 -7.39 16.09 -6.49
CA CYS A 161 -7.01 14.78 -7.00
C CYS A 161 -6.06 14.03 -6.07
N PHE A 162 -5.95 12.72 -6.24
CA PHE A 162 -5.08 11.86 -5.43
C PHE A 162 -4.45 10.73 -6.27
N ALA A 163 -3.57 9.93 -5.66
CA ALA A 163 -2.81 8.87 -6.32
C ALA A 163 -3.20 7.46 -5.82
N PRO A 164 -4.37 6.92 -6.21
CA PRO A 164 -4.83 5.61 -5.73
C PRO A 164 -3.91 4.47 -6.17
N GLY A 165 -3.73 3.48 -5.29
CA GLY A 165 -3.02 2.24 -5.60
C GLY A 165 -1.51 2.39 -5.85
N ARG A 166 -0.92 3.59 -5.68
CA ARG A 166 0.51 3.85 -5.92
C ARG A 166 1.45 2.88 -5.19
N ASN A 167 1.07 2.46 -3.99
CA ASN A 167 1.83 1.59 -3.10
C ASN A 167 1.41 0.11 -3.16
N ALA A 168 0.39 -0.25 -3.95
CA ALA A 168 -0.22 -1.56 -3.87
C ALA A 168 0.75 -2.73 -4.15
N ALA A 169 1.75 -2.51 -5.01
CA ALA A 169 2.79 -3.50 -5.27
C ALA A 169 3.74 -3.65 -4.07
N ALA A 170 4.32 -2.54 -3.61
CA ALA A 170 5.24 -2.54 -2.47
C ALA A 170 4.59 -3.13 -1.20
N THR A 171 3.34 -2.78 -0.93
CA THR A 171 2.62 -3.29 0.25
C THR A 171 2.31 -4.76 0.15
N ALA A 172 2.01 -5.27 -1.06
CA ALA A 172 1.82 -6.70 -1.25
C ALA A 172 3.14 -7.48 -1.08
N GLU A 173 4.23 -6.98 -1.64
CA GLU A 173 5.58 -7.55 -1.47
C GLU A 173 5.98 -7.57 0.02
N PHE A 174 5.77 -6.44 0.70
CA PHE A 174 6.07 -6.31 2.13
C PHE A 174 5.21 -7.22 3.01
N THR A 175 3.92 -7.37 2.68
CA THR A 175 3.03 -8.33 3.36
C THR A 175 3.57 -9.76 3.23
N VAL A 176 3.94 -10.18 2.01
CA VAL A 176 4.47 -11.53 1.79
C VAL A 176 5.80 -11.70 2.52
N GLY A 177 6.67 -10.69 2.51
CA GLY A 177 7.91 -10.67 3.28
C GLY A 177 7.68 -10.84 4.78
N LEU A 178 6.78 -10.06 5.38
CA LEU A 178 6.42 -10.18 6.80
C LEU A 178 5.78 -11.51 7.14
N LEU A 179 4.91 -12.02 6.26
CA LEU A 179 4.30 -13.34 6.41
C LEU A 179 5.38 -14.43 6.48
N LEU A 180 6.32 -14.44 5.53
CA LEU A 180 7.42 -15.41 5.54
C LEU A 180 8.32 -15.21 6.77
N ALA A 181 8.60 -13.96 7.14
CA ALA A 181 9.42 -13.63 8.30
C ALA A 181 8.84 -14.18 9.60
N VAL A 182 7.52 -14.05 9.81
CA VAL A 182 6.85 -14.55 11.01
C VAL A 182 6.67 -16.08 10.97
N LEU A 183 6.26 -16.66 9.83
CA LEU A 183 6.06 -18.11 9.71
C LEU A 183 7.36 -18.89 9.91
N ARG A 184 8.49 -18.34 9.45
CA ARG A 184 9.81 -18.98 9.50
C ARG A 184 10.74 -18.41 10.57
N ARG A 185 10.25 -17.50 11.41
CA ARG A 185 10.99 -16.88 12.54
C ARG A 185 12.32 -16.23 12.12
N ILE A 186 12.37 -15.68 10.91
CA ILE A 186 13.59 -15.12 10.32
C ILE A 186 14.19 -14.02 11.21
N PRO A 187 13.43 -13.01 11.69
CA PRO A 187 14.01 -11.93 12.48
C PRO A 187 14.61 -12.44 13.80
N ARG A 188 13.92 -13.37 14.46
CA ARG A 188 14.38 -13.92 15.74
C ARG A 188 15.63 -14.78 15.58
N ALA A 189 15.69 -15.62 14.54
CA ALA A 189 16.88 -16.41 14.24
C ALA A 189 18.08 -15.51 13.88
N HIS A 190 17.83 -14.44 13.11
CA HIS A 190 18.85 -13.44 12.80
C HIS A 190 19.38 -12.76 14.08
N ASP A 191 18.49 -12.33 14.98
CA ASP A 191 18.90 -11.66 16.22
C ASP A 191 19.74 -12.55 17.13
N LEU A 192 19.37 -13.83 17.27
CA LEU A 192 20.15 -14.80 18.04
C LEU A 192 21.57 -14.93 17.49
N LEU A 193 21.72 -15.03 16.17
CA LEU A 193 23.02 -15.22 15.54
C LEU A 193 23.85 -13.93 15.49
N ALA A 194 23.29 -12.85 14.95
CA ALA A 194 24.03 -11.63 14.62
C ALA A 194 24.21 -10.68 15.81
N ARG A 195 23.34 -10.73 16.82
CA ARG A 195 23.38 -9.82 17.98
C ARG A 195 23.73 -10.52 19.28
N GLN A 196 23.49 -11.82 19.39
CA GLN A 196 23.77 -12.60 20.59
C GLN A 196 24.87 -13.64 20.38
N GLU A 197 25.45 -13.72 19.17
CA GLU A 197 26.50 -14.69 18.81
C GLU A 197 26.13 -16.14 19.15
N SER A 198 24.83 -16.45 19.13
CA SER A 198 24.26 -17.72 19.58
C SER A 198 23.75 -18.56 18.41
N TRP A 199 24.07 -19.85 18.45
CA TRP A 199 23.53 -20.86 17.53
C TRP A 199 22.19 -21.45 17.98
N ASP A 200 21.59 -20.95 19.08
CA ASP A 200 20.35 -21.49 19.65
C ASP A 200 19.16 -21.42 18.68
N GLY A 201 19.23 -20.57 17.65
CA GLY A 201 18.26 -20.55 16.55
C GLY A 201 18.12 -21.89 15.82
N ALA A 202 19.14 -22.76 15.87
CA ALA A 202 19.07 -24.11 15.33
C ALA A 202 17.98 -24.97 16.02
N ALA A 203 17.60 -24.63 17.26
CA ALA A 203 16.49 -25.28 17.96
C ALA A 203 15.13 -25.09 17.26
N TYR A 204 15.00 -24.20 16.26
CA TYR A 204 13.80 -24.11 15.44
C TYR A 204 13.63 -25.28 14.46
N TYR A 205 14.59 -26.21 14.38
CA TYR A 205 14.40 -27.49 13.73
C TYR A 205 13.70 -28.53 14.61
N THR A 206 13.53 -28.32 15.92
CA THR A 206 12.71 -29.25 16.72
C THR A 206 11.25 -29.12 16.32
N TYR A 207 10.52 -30.23 16.30
CA TYR A 207 9.15 -30.28 15.77
C TYR A 207 8.21 -29.28 16.44
N GLU A 208 8.32 -29.11 17.76
CA GLU A 208 7.48 -28.20 18.56
C GLU A 208 7.78 -26.72 18.27
N ARG A 209 8.96 -26.44 17.72
CA ARG A 209 9.44 -25.09 17.43
C ARG A 209 9.54 -24.82 15.93
N ALA A 210 9.32 -25.80 15.07
CA ALA A 210 9.34 -25.60 13.63
C ALA A 210 8.23 -24.63 13.21
N GLY A 211 8.58 -23.77 12.25
CA GLY A 211 7.63 -22.85 11.63
C GLY A 211 6.67 -23.55 10.66
N LEU A 212 5.67 -22.80 10.17
CA LEU A 212 4.78 -23.29 9.13
C LEU A 212 5.38 -23.03 7.74
N GLU A 213 5.09 -23.91 6.80
CA GLU A 213 5.30 -23.67 5.37
C GLU A 213 3.98 -23.28 4.68
N LEU A 214 4.09 -22.71 3.47
CA LEU A 214 2.95 -22.15 2.75
C LEU A 214 2.20 -23.15 1.88
N GLU A 215 2.87 -24.21 1.41
CA GLU A 215 2.24 -25.22 0.57
C GLU A 215 1.06 -25.84 1.31
N ASP A 216 -0.09 -25.91 0.64
CA ASP A 216 -1.37 -26.39 1.20
C ASP A 216 -1.93 -25.62 2.41
N LEU A 217 -1.23 -24.59 2.91
CA LEU A 217 -1.62 -23.85 4.09
C LEU A 217 -2.88 -23.01 3.81
N PRO A 218 -3.94 -23.12 4.63
CA PRO A 218 -5.10 -22.25 4.51
C PRO A 218 -4.77 -20.82 4.93
N VAL A 219 -4.79 -19.89 3.96
CA VAL A 219 -4.52 -18.46 4.20
C VAL A 219 -5.74 -17.63 3.87
N GLY A 220 -6.32 -17.01 4.88
CA GLY A 220 -7.46 -16.11 4.75
C GLY A 220 -7.04 -14.67 4.49
N LEU A 221 -7.57 -14.06 3.44
CA LEU A 221 -7.39 -12.66 3.10
C LEU A 221 -8.69 -11.89 3.37
N VAL A 222 -8.60 -10.90 4.27
CA VAL A 222 -9.71 -10.00 4.57
C VAL A 222 -9.52 -8.72 3.75
N GLY A 223 -10.30 -8.58 2.68
CA GLY A 223 -10.15 -7.54 1.67
C GLY A 223 -9.43 -8.05 0.41
N TYR A 224 -10.03 -7.81 -0.75
CA TYR A 224 -9.55 -8.22 -2.07
C TYR A 224 -9.37 -7.02 -3.02
N GLY A 225 -8.95 -5.90 -2.46
CA GLY A 225 -8.63 -4.68 -3.22
C GLY A 225 -7.29 -4.76 -3.96
N ALA A 226 -6.67 -3.60 -4.17
CA ALA A 226 -5.41 -3.49 -4.90
C ALA A 226 -4.26 -4.31 -4.24
N VAL A 227 -4.17 -4.34 -2.91
CA VAL A 227 -3.15 -5.12 -2.20
C VAL A 227 -3.54 -6.60 -2.12
N GLY A 228 -4.73 -6.91 -1.57
CA GLY A 228 -5.15 -8.29 -1.32
C GLY A 228 -5.16 -9.18 -2.56
N SER A 229 -5.58 -8.66 -3.72
CA SER A 229 -5.53 -9.42 -4.99
C SER A 229 -4.10 -9.76 -5.45
N ARG A 230 -3.13 -8.90 -5.15
CA ARG A 230 -1.71 -9.15 -5.45
C ARG A 230 -1.12 -10.18 -4.49
N VAL A 231 -1.47 -10.11 -3.21
CA VAL A 231 -1.08 -11.09 -2.18
C VAL A 231 -1.66 -12.45 -2.52
N ALA A 232 -2.95 -12.55 -2.84
CA ALA A 232 -3.62 -13.79 -3.25
C ALA A 232 -2.91 -14.49 -4.42
N ARG A 233 -2.51 -13.72 -5.44
CA ARG A 233 -1.76 -14.24 -6.59
C ARG A 233 -0.41 -14.82 -6.19
N VAL A 234 0.34 -14.15 -5.31
CA VAL A 234 1.67 -14.59 -4.88
C VAL A 234 1.55 -15.82 -3.97
N LEU A 235 0.61 -15.82 -3.02
CA LEU A 235 0.36 -16.96 -2.16
C LEU A 235 -0.09 -18.20 -2.93
N GLY A 236 -0.92 -18.03 -3.96
CA GLY A 236 -1.28 -19.13 -4.87
C GLY A 236 -0.07 -19.70 -5.62
N ALA A 237 0.91 -18.87 -5.97
CA ALA A 237 2.16 -19.34 -6.58
C ALA A 237 3.08 -20.11 -5.60
N PHE A 238 2.93 -19.87 -4.28
CA PHE A 238 3.54 -20.69 -3.22
C PHE A 238 2.75 -21.97 -2.89
N GLY A 239 1.64 -22.25 -3.58
CA GLY A 239 0.82 -23.44 -3.31
C GLY A 239 -0.14 -23.30 -2.13
N ALA A 240 -0.32 -22.10 -1.56
CA ALA A 240 -1.23 -21.88 -0.43
C ALA A 240 -2.70 -22.01 -0.86
N ARG A 241 -3.55 -22.51 0.05
CA ARG A 241 -5.00 -22.54 -0.12
C ARG A 241 -5.60 -21.21 0.30
N VAL A 242 -5.71 -20.29 -0.66
CA VAL A 242 -6.20 -18.92 -0.39
C VAL A 242 -7.72 -18.91 -0.20
N LEU A 243 -8.19 -18.35 0.91
CA LEU A 243 -9.58 -17.96 1.15
C LEU A 243 -9.71 -16.44 1.13
N VAL A 244 -10.81 -15.92 0.60
CA VAL A 244 -11.02 -14.48 0.45
C VAL A 244 -12.38 -14.09 0.98
N TYR A 245 -12.39 -13.13 1.92
CA TYR A 245 -13.60 -12.43 2.34
C TYR A 245 -13.48 -10.95 1.96
N ASP A 246 -14.37 -10.51 1.09
CA ASP A 246 -14.57 -9.10 0.74
C ASP A 246 -16.05 -8.91 0.34
N PRO A 247 -16.85 -8.14 1.10
CA PRO A 247 -18.26 -7.96 0.79
C PRO A 247 -18.49 -7.08 -0.44
N TYR A 248 -17.47 -6.34 -0.91
CA TYR A 248 -17.57 -5.40 -2.03
C TYR A 248 -17.06 -5.98 -3.35
N VAL A 249 -16.25 -7.05 -3.32
CA VAL A 249 -15.73 -7.66 -4.56
C VAL A 249 -16.86 -8.23 -5.42
N ARG A 250 -16.82 -7.94 -6.71
CA ARG A 250 -17.71 -8.51 -7.73
C ARG A 250 -16.85 -9.33 -8.70
N GLY A 251 -17.33 -10.51 -9.08
CA GLY A 251 -16.60 -11.42 -9.97
C GLY A 251 -15.68 -12.41 -9.26
N GLU A 252 -14.78 -13.00 -10.05
CA GLU A 252 -13.86 -14.06 -9.62
C GLU A 252 -12.72 -13.53 -8.74
N VAL A 253 -12.29 -14.36 -7.80
CA VAL A 253 -11.12 -14.13 -6.95
C VAL A 253 -10.10 -15.25 -7.17
N ARG A 254 -8.83 -14.97 -6.89
CA ARG A 254 -7.78 -16.00 -6.86
C ARG A 254 -7.86 -16.72 -5.52
N GLY A 255 -8.45 -17.91 -5.52
CA GLY A 255 -8.73 -18.69 -4.31
C GLY A 255 -10.23 -18.90 -4.12
N LEU A 256 -10.61 -19.32 -2.93
CA LEU A 256 -12.01 -19.55 -2.57
C LEU A 256 -12.62 -18.29 -1.96
N ARG A 257 -13.60 -17.70 -2.64
CA ARG A 257 -14.46 -16.67 -2.03
C ARG A 257 -15.36 -17.33 -0.98
N VAL A 258 -15.36 -16.79 0.24
CA VAL A 258 -16.22 -17.26 1.33
C VAL A 258 -17.33 -16.25 1.65
N GLY A 259 -18.42 -16.74 2.26
CA GLY A 259 -19.64 -15.96 2.46
C GLY A 259 -19.60 -15.00 3.65
N SER A 260 -18.72 -15.25 4.64
CA SER A 260 -18.63 -14.45 5.86
C SER A 260 -17.20 -14.38 6.42
N LEU A 261 -16.95 -13.38 7.26
CA LEU A 261 -15.70 -13.25 8.01
C LEU A 261 -15.50 -14.45 8.95
N ASP A 262 -16.54 -14.87 9.67
CA ASP A 262 -16.49 -16.01 10.58
C ASP A 262 -16.10 -17.32 9.86
N GLU A 263 -16.61 -17.54 8.64
CA GLU A 263 -16.22 -18.69 7.83
C GLU A 263 -14.73 -18.62 7.46
N LEU A 264 -14.23 -17.45 7.06
CA LEU A 264 -12.82 -17.24 6.77
C LEU A 264 -11.95 -17.57 7.99
N LEU A 265 -12.28 -16.97 9.14
CA LEU A 265 -11.49 -17.08 10.37
C LEU A 265 -11.38 -18.54 10.83
N ARG A 266 -12.49 -19.29 10.87
CA ARG A 266 -12.48 -20.70 11.30
C ARG A 266 -11.65 -21.63 10.41
N ARG A 267 -11.48 -21.27 9.14
CA ARG A 267 -10.80 -22.10 8.13
C ARG A 267 -9.36 -21.69 7.89
N SER A 268 -8.88 -20.62 8.49
CA SER A 268 -7.56 -20.03 8.20
C SER A 268 -6.52 -20.39 9.24
N ARG A 269 -5.35 -20.87 8.82
CA ARG A 269 -4.16 -20.98 9.68
C ARG A 269 -3.40 -19.66 9.75
N VAL A 270 -3.51 -18.85 8.70
CA VAL A 270 -2.97 -17.48 8.63
C VAL A 270 -4.08 -16.55 8.18
N VAL A 271 -4.23 -15.39 8.82
CA VAL A 271 -5.10 -14.32 8.33
C VAL A 271 -4.26 -13.10 8.01
N SER A 272 -4.45 -12.53 6.82
CA SER A 272 -3.85 -11.26 6.42
C SER A 272 -4.91 -10.20 6.14
N LEU A 273 -4.72 -9.01 6.72
CA LEU A 273 -5.64 -7.89 6.60
C LEU A 273 -5.25 -6.96 5.45
N HIS A 274 -6.23 -6.68 4.59
CA HIS A 274 -6.13 -5.79 3.43
C HIS A 274 -7.37 -4.88 3.28
N ALA A 275 -8.25 -4.86 4.28
CA ALA A 275 -9.42 -4.02 4.32
C ALA A 275 -9.04 -2.54 4.51
N ARG A 276 -9.88 -1.65 3.97
CA ARG A 276 -9.80 -0.22 4.29
C ARG A 276 -10.28 -0.01 5.73
N LEU A 277 -9.64 0.88 6.48
CA LEU A 277 -10.19 1.35 7.76
C LEU A 277 -11.35 2.32 7.51
N THR A 278 -12.53 1.95 7.99
CA THR A 278 -13.74 2.78 8.03
C THR A 278 -14.35 2.69 9.43
N THR A 279 -15.47 3.39 9.64
CA THR A 279 -16.25 3.24 10.88
C THR A 279 -16.74 1.80 11.04
N GLU A 280 -17.17 1.13 9.96
CA GLU A 280 -17.66 -0.25 10.02
C GLU A 280 -16.56 -1.30 10.25
N THR A 281 -15.33 -1.03 9.85
CA THR A 281 -14.22 -2.00 9.97
C THR A 281 -13.26 -1.70 11.13
N ARG A 282 -13.54 -0.68 11.94
CA ARG A 282 -12.76 -0.43 13.16
C ARG A 282 -13.03 -1.54 14.16
N GLY A 283 -11.98 -2.12 14.73
CA GLY A 283 -12.10 -3.29 15.61
C GLY A 283 -12.66 -4.52 14.90
N LEU A 284 -12.46 -4.64 13.58
CA LEU A 284 -12.93 -5.77 12.77
C LEU A 284 -12.52 -7.13 13.36
N LEU A 285 -11.33 -7.21 13.94
CA LEU A 285 -10.89 -8.36 14.73
C LEU A 285 -10.75 -7.99 16.21
N GLY A 286 -11.78 -8.31 17.00
CA GLY A 286 -11.75 -8.23 18.46
C GLY A 286 -11.51 -9.60 19.10
N ALA A 287 -11.71 -9.69 20.42
CA ALA A 287 -11.50 -10.93 21.18
C ALA A 287 -12.34 -12.11 20.67
N ARG A 288 -13.59 -11.86 20.24
CA ARG A 288 -14.48 -12.88 19.68
C ARG A 288 -13.91 -13.44 18.39
N GLU A 289 -13.56 -12.57 17.44
CA GLU A 289 -13.06 -12.94 16.12
C GLU A 289 -11.71 -13.66 16.21
N LEU A 290 -10.79 -13.14 17.03
CA LEU A 290 -9.52 -13.83 17.31
C LEU A 290 -9.75 -15.20 17.96
N GLY A 291 -10.81 -15.34 18.76
CA GLY A 291 -11.29 -16.60 19.30
C GLY A 291 -11.81 -17.59 18.26
N LEU A 292 -12.21 -17.15 17.06
CA LEU A 292 -12.66 -18.05 15.99
C LEU A 292 -11.52 -18.74 15.25
N LEU A 293 -10.32 -18.18 15.33
CA LEU A 293 -9.14 -18.76 14.68
C LEU A 293 -8.76 -20.10 15.31
N PRO A 294 -8.29 -21.07 14.49
CA PRO A 294 -7.69 -22.29 15.00
C PRO A 294 -6.55 -21.99 16.00
N PRO A 295 -6.38 -22.80 17.06
CA PRO A 295 -5.25 -22.66 17.97
C PRO A 295 -3.91 -22.65 17.21
N GLY A 296 -3.04 -21.70 17.55
CA GLY A 296 -1.74 -21.54 16.91
C GLY A 296 -1.79 -20.80 15.56
N ALA A 297 -2.92 -20.20 15.17
CA ALA A 297 -3.00 -19.37 13.98
C ALA A 297 -2.08 -18.14 14.05
N VAL A 298 -1.82 -17.54 12.89
CA VAL A 298 -0.98 -16.36 12.72
C VAL A 298 -1.75 -15.21 12.10
N LEU A 299 -1.54 -13.99 12.61
CA LEU A 299 -2.15 -12.77 12.07
C LEU A 299 -1.09 -11.89 11.39
N VAL A 300 -1.40 -11.34 10.22
CA VAL A 300 -0.55 -10.36 9.51
C VAL A 300 -1.37 -9.11 9.22
N ASN A 301 -0.92 -7.94 9.68
CA ASN A 301 -1.58 -6.66 9.42
C ASN A 301 -0.59 -5.62 8.89
N VAL A 302 -0.72 -5.34 7.58
CA VAL A 302 -0.01 -4.26 6.86
C VAL A 302 -1.03 -3.25 6.30
N ALA A 303 -2.27 -3.29 6.79
CA ALA A 303 -3.34 -2.42 6.35
C ALA A 303 -3.45 -1.20 7.25
N ARG A 304 -4.06 -1.35 8.43
CA ARG A 304 -4.23 -0.29 9.45
C ARG A 304 -4.35 -0.93 10.82
N GLY A 305 -3.70 -0.35 11.84
CA GLY A 305 -3.70 -0.87 13.20
C GLY A 305 -5.10 -1.02 13.78
N PRO A 306 -5.96 0.03 13.74
CA PRO A 306 -7.31 -0.02 14.30
C PRO A 306 -8.31 -1.00 13.66
N LEU A 307 -7.89 -1.82 12.67
CA LEU A 307 -8.69 -2.96 12.21
C LEU A 307 -8.70 -4.10 13.24
N VAL A 308 -7.74 -4.11 14.17
CA VAL A 308 -7.59 -5.12 15.21
C VAL A 308 -7.65 -4.41 16.55
N ASP A 309 -8.35 -4.99 17.51
CA ASP A 309 -8.22 -4.59 18.92
C ASP A 309 -6.84 -5.02 19.44
N GLU A 310 -5.96 -4.06 19.70
CA GLU A 310 -4.56 -4.31 20.09
C GLU A 310 -4.48 -5.04 21.45
N GLY A 311 -5.40 -4.77 22.37
CA GLY A 311 -5.48 -5.44 23.66
C GLY A 311 -5.84 -6.92 23.51
N ALA A 312 -6.88 -7.22 22.72
CA ALA A 312 -7.29 -8.58 22.41
C ALA A 312 -6.20 -9.36 21.66
N LEU A 313 -5.48 -8.71 20.75
CA LEU A 313 -4.33 -9.30 20.07
C LEU A 313 -3.21 -9.67 21.06
N CYS A 314 -2.87 -8.75 21.97
CA CYS A 314 -1.85 -9.01 22.99
C CYS A 314 -2.22 -10.22 23.85
N GLU A 315 -3.47 -10.30 24.33
CA GLU A 315 -3.95 -11.44 25.12
C GLU A 315 -3.95 -12.76 24.33
N ALA A 316 -4.35 -12.72 23.05
CA ALA A 316 -4.33 -13.89 22.19
C ALA A 316 -2.91 -14.42 21.95
N LEU A 317 -1.90 -13.53 21.85
CA LEU A 317 -0.50 -13.92 21.72
C LEU A 317 0.10 -14.43 23.04
N ARG A 318 -0.22 -13.79 24.17
CA ARG A 318 0.23 -14.20 25.52
C ARG A 318 -0.29 -15.58 25.90
N SER A 319 -1.59 -15.82 25.69
CA SER A 319 -2.23 -17.11 25.97
C SER A 319 -1.80 -18.23 25.02
N GLY A 320 -1.17 -17.89 23.89
CA GLY A 320 -0.81 -18.85 22.85
C GLY A 320 -1.98 -19.26 21.95
N ARG A 321 -3.15 -18.61 22.07
CA ARG A 321 -4.26 -18.77 21.11
C ARG A 321 -3.77 -18.46 19.70
N LEU A 322 -3.05 -17.35 19.54
CA LEU A 322 -2.23 -17.10 18.37
C LEU A 322 -0.78 -17.49 18.67
N SER A 323 -0.15 -18.18 17.71
CA SER A 323 1.26 -18.54 17.84
C SER A 323 2.18 -17.35 17.57
N ALA A 324 1.79 -16.48 16.63
CA ALA A 324 2.54 -15.29 16.29
C ALA A 324 1.68 -14.25 15.55
N ALA A 325 2.20 -13.02 15.45
CA ALA A 325 1.68 -11.99 14.56
C ALA A 325 2.79 -11.21 13.85
N ALA A 326 2.46 -10.58 12.73
CA ALA A 326 3.30 -9.60 12.06
C ALA A 326 2.54 -8.30 11.83
N LEU A 327 3.04 -7.18 12.36
CA LEU A 327 2.38 -5.88 12.30
C LEU A 327 3.30 -4.84 11.64
N ASP A 328 2.75 -4.08 10.69
CA ASP A 328 3.40 -2.88 10.16
C ASP A 328 2.69 -1.60 10.59
N THR A 329 1.46 -1.71 11.12
CA THR A 329 0.63 -0.56 11.53
C THR A 329 0.01 -0.81 12.89
N TYR A 330 -0.25 0.24 13.66
CA TYR A 330 -0.60 0.19 15.09
C TYR A 330 -1.79 1.09 15.42
N GLU A 331 -2.45 0.89 16.56
CA GLU A 331 -3.56 1.77 16.96
C GLU A 331 -3.09 3.21 17.18
N ARG A 332 -1.90 3.35 17.77
CA ARG A 332 -1.18 4.61 17.96
C ARG A 332 0.17 4.53 17.28
N GLU A 333 0.43 5.50 16.41
CA GLU A 333 1.68 5.63 15.68
C GLU A 333 2.31 7.00 15.99
N PRO A 334 3.56 7.06 16.50
CA PRO A 334 4.45 5.94 16.87
C PRO A 334 3.95 5.09 18.05
N VAL A 335 4.40 3.83 18.12
CA VAL A 335 4.12 2.95 19.27
C VAL A 335 4.73 3.56 20.54
N PRO A 336 3.93 3.81 21.60
CA PRO A 336 4.42 4.48 22.80
C PRO A 336 5.40 3.60 23.58
N PRO A 337 6.43 4.19 24.23
CA PRO A 337 7.29 3.47 25.17
C PRO A 337 6.47 2.71 26.23
N GLY A 338 6.92 1.51 26.59
CA GLY A 338 6.20 0.65 27.55
C GLY A 338 5.01 -0.11 26.96
N SER A 339 4.73 0.03 25.65
CA SER A 339 3.72 -0.80 24.99
C SER A 339 4.01 -2.30 25.19
N PRO A 340 2.97 -3.12 25.48
CA PRO A 340 3.13 -4.57 25.62
C PRO A 340 3.63 -5.27 24.35
N LEU A 341 3.48 -4.63 23.18
CA LEU A 341 3.97 -5.13 21.90
C LEU A 341 5.48 -5.38 21.94
N PHE A 342 6.25 -4.54 22.61
CA PHE A 342 7.71 -4.72 22.70
C PHE A 342 8.09 -6.00 23.45
N GLY A 343 7.37 -6.35 24.51
CA GLY A 343 7.58 -7.60 25.24
C GLY A 343 7.22 -8.82 24.39
N LEU A 344 6.13 -8.74 23.62
CA LEU A 344 5.74 -9.78 22.67
C LEU A 344 6.77 -9.96 21.56
N ALA A 345 7.32 -8.86 21.04
CA ALA A 345 8.38 -8.89 20.04
C ALA A 345 9.67 -9.51 20.59
N ALA A 346 10.10 -9.11 21.78
CA ALA A 346 11.26 -9.70 22.46
C ALA A 346 11.08 -11.21 22.73
N SER A 347 9.85 -11.65 22.99
CA SER A 347 9.53 -13.09 23.16
C SER A 347 9.50 -13.90 21.85
N GLY A 348 9.61 -13.24 20.70
CA GLY A 348 9.56 -13.86 19.37
C GLY A 348 8.15 -14.19 18.86
N ARG A 349 7.10 -13.70 19.55
CA ARG A 349 5.69 -13.89 19.16
C ARG A 349 5.16 -12.79 18.25
N LEU A 350 5.90 -11.70 18.10
CA LEU A 350 5.51 -10.57 17.27
C LEU A 350 6.70 -10.13 16.40
N VAL A 351 6.47 -10.03 15.09
CA VAL A 351 7.34 -9.28 14.18
C VAL A 351 6.69 -7.91 13.98
N MET A 352 7.44 -6.83 14.14
CA MET A 352 6.88 -5.49 14.06
C MET A 352 7.79 -4.54 13.25
N THR A 353 7.21 -3.72 12.40
CA THR A 353 7.90 -2.73 11.55
C THR A 353 7.21 -1.36 11.60
N PRO A 354 7.93 -0.24 11.42
CA PRO A 354 7.37 1.11 11.63
C PRO A 354 6.68 1.66 10.37
N HIS A 355 5.58 1.04 9.94
CA HIS A 355 4.74 1.49 8.81
C HIS A 355 5.50 1.65 7.48
N LEU A 356 6.24 0.62 7.10
CA LEU A 356 7.13 0.58 5.93
C LEU A 356 6.50 -0.10 4.72
N GLY A 357 5.28 -0.60 4.78
CA GLY A 357 4.64 -1.34 3.68
C GLY A 357 4.54 -0.54 2.38
N GLY A 358 4.57 0.80 2.43
CA GLY A 358 4.60 1.66 1.24
C GLY A 358 5.98 2.15 0.82
N ALA A 359 7.03 1.87 1.59
CA ALA A 359 8.34 2.51 1.46
C ALA A 359 9.20 1.86 0.36
N SER A 360 8.99 2.28 -0.90
CA SER A 360 9.91 1.95 -1.98
C SER A 360 10.05 3.11 -2.98
N ARG A 361 11.21 3.20 -3.65
CA ARG A 361 11.48 4.24 -4.67
C ARG A 361 10.41 4.26 -5.76
N ALA A 362 10.01 3.07 -6.23
CA ALA A 362 8.97 2.91 -7.24
C ALA A 362 7.61 3.46 -6.79
N VAL A 363 7.32 3.52 -5.49
CA VAL A 363 6.09 4.13 -4.98
C VAL A 363 6.13 5.65 -5.10
N ALA A 364 7.25 6.28 -4.78
CA ALA A 364 7.44 7.72 -4.96
C ALA A 364 7.33 8.12 -6.45
N GLU A 365 8.01 7.39 -7.33
CA GLU A 365 7.94 7.59 -8.78
C GLU A 365 6.52 7.39 -9.35
N LYS A 366 5.77 6.38 -8.86
CA LYS A 366 4.37 6.18 -9.24
C LYS A 366 3.49 7.32 -8.74
N ALA A 367 3.71 7.79 -7.51
CA ALA A 367 2.96 8.91 -6.95
C ALA A 367 3.11 10.15 -7.83
N ALA A 368 4.35 10.53 -8.12
CA ALA A 368 4.67 11.68 -8.97
C ALA A 368 4.06 11.54 -10.37
N ARG A 369 4.17 10.36 -11.02
CA ARG A 369 3.57 10.13 -12.34
C ARG A 369 2.04 10.20 -12.35
N ILE A 370 1.37 9.61 -11.36
CA ILE A 370 -0.10 9.67 -11.26
C ILE A 370 -0.52 11.13 -11.03
N ALA A 371 0.17 11.84 -10.13
CA ALA A 371 -0.15 13.22 -9.85
C ALA A 371 0.06 14.12 -11.07
N ALA A 372 1.19 14.00 -11.75
CA ALA A 372 1.49 14.73 -12.97
C ALA A 372 0.48 14.47 -14.10
N ALA A 373 -0.01 13.23 -14.24
CA ALA A 373 -1.03 12.91 -15.24
C ALA A 373 -2.34 13.69 -14.98
N GLU A 374 -2.72 13.92 -13.73
CA GLU A 374 -3.88 14.76 -13.38
C GLU A 374 -3.63 16.23 -13.72
N VAL A 375 -2.41 16.74 -13.49
CA VAL A 375 -2.01 18.09 -13.93
C VAL A 375 -2.11 18.22 -15.45
N GLY A 376 -1.58 17.25 -16.20
CA GLY A 376 -1.68 17.25 -17.67
C GLY A 376 -3.13 17.21 -18.17
N ARG A 377 -3.98 16.38 -17.55
CA ARG A 377 -5.43 16.32 -17.87
C ARG A 377 -6.10 17.67 -17.61
N TRP A 378 -5.83 18.26 -16.45
CA TRP A 378 -6.36 19.58 -16.06
C TRP A 378 -5.97 20.67 -17.06
N THR A 379 -4.71 20.68 -17.50
CA THR A 379 -4.19 21.65 -18.48
C THR A 379 -4.85 21.50 -19.85
N ARG A 380 -5.03 20.25 -20.31
CA ARG A 380 -5.70 19.95 -21.59
C ARG A 380 -7.23 20.02 -21.53
N GLY A 381 -7.80 20.38 -20.38
CA GLY A 381 -9.25 20.43 -20.21
C GLY A 381 -9.91 19.06 -20.31
N GLU A 382 -9.19 17.97 -20.02
CA GLU A 382 -9.67 16.58 -20.01
C GLU A 382 -10.34 16.21 -18.68
N PRO A 383 -11.15 15.13 -18.62
CA PRO A 383 -11.69 14.65 -17.35
C PRO A 383 -10.55 14.16 -16.45
N LEU A 384 -10.56 14.62 -15.19
CA LEU A 384 -9.67 14.15 -14.14
C LEU A 384 -10.00 12.69 -13.79
N ALA A 385 -8.99 11.82 -13.75
CA ALA A 385 -9.23 10.39 -13.52
C ALA A 385 -9.38 10.07 -12.03
N HIS A 386 -8.76 10.88 -11.16
CA HIS A 386 -8.66 10.63 -9.72
C HIS A 386 -9.08 11.82 -8.86
N CYS A 387 -10.16 12.52 -9.23
CA CYS A 387 -10.73 13.63 -8.46
C CYS A 387 -11.71 13.13 -7.38
N LEU A 388 -11.65 13.71 -6.17
CA LEU A 388 -12.60 13.46 -5.08
C LEU A 388 -14.01 13.90 -5.44
N ASP A 389 -14.09 15.11 -5.98
CA ASP A 389 -15.34 15.74 -6.34
C ASP A 389 -15.52 15.57 -7.84
N ARG A 390 -16.30 14.54 -8.19
CA ARG A 390 -16.98 14.52 -9.47
C ARG A 390 -18.10 15.55 -9.34
N GLY A 391 -17.74 16.83 -9.50
CA GLY A 391 -18.74 17.85 -9.82
C GLY A 391 -19.58 17.40 -11.03
N PRO A 392 -20.74 18.04 -11.27
CA PRO A 392 -21.57 17.74 -12.43
C PRO A 392 -20.77 17.63 -13.73
#